data_AF-A0AAN7JU76-F1
#
_entry.id   AF-A0AAN7JU76-F1
#
_cell.length_a   1.000
_cell.length_b   1.000
_cell.length_c   1.000
_cell.angle_alpha   90.00
_cell.angle_beta   90.00
_cell.angle_gamma   90.00
#
_symmetry.space_group_name_H-M   'P 1'
#
loop_
_entity.id
_entity.type
_entity.pdbx_description
1 polymer ?
#
loop_
_entity_poly.entity_id
_entity_poly.type
_entity_poly.pdbx_seq_one_letter_code
_entity_poly.pdbx_strand_id
1 'polypeptide(L)'
;MRRPPLLLTAAVYFASDFFLSDVYRAYPAGSIARNLDFINAMCYDYHGSWNTSATGAHAAFYDPTSNVSSSYGLSSWVRAGVPRSKVIMELPLYGKTWKLKDPNINGVGAPAVGVGPGDVGILFYYQVVAFNRDNGAKVVFDRATVSSYSYAGTTWIGYDDVTSTTTTKIMLAKNMGLGGYFFWALSYDVDWQISIQGLGLAAIDGAMSGQYSLALFYGPMRIKKKLAKKMRQNRPIPHWIRMRTDNTIRFDSMLAQFLIISSSADFLVLPGLNLLLSTAFAERFCIIFRIDFYLAEMV
;
A
#
# COMPACT_ATOMS: atom_id res chain seq x y z
N MET A 1 16.38 27.04 -17.90
CA MET A 1 15.54 25.83 -18.03
C MET A 1 14.49 25.84 -16.92
N ARG A 2 13.21 25.57 -17.22
CA ARG A 2 12.16 25.43 -16.19
C ARG A 2 12.33 24.08 -15.50
N ARG A 3 12.31 24.05 -14.16
CA ARG A 3 12.35 22.80 -13.38
C ARG A 3 11.05 22.01 -13.60
N PRO A 4 11.10 20.66 -13.57
CA PRO A 4 9.88 19.86 -13.60
C PRO A 4 8.91 20.25 -12.46
N PRO A 5 7.59 20.19 -12.70
CA PRO A 5 6.62 20.44 -11.63
C PRO A 5 6.72 19.37 -10.53
N LEU A 6 6.40 19.77 -9.30
CA LEU A 6 6.27 18.84 -8.17
C LEU A 6 5.04 17.95 -8.37
N LEU A 7 5.13 16.70 -7.91
CA LEU A 7 4.01 15.79 -7.88
C LEU A 7 3.12 16.05 -6.66
N LEU A 8 1.81 15.94 -6.86
CA LEU A 8 0.77 16.05 -5.86
C LEU A 8 -0.07 14.77 -5.84
N THR A 9 0.01 14.02 -4.74
CA THR A 9 -0.63 12.70 -4.60
C THR A 9 -1.34 12.58 -3.26
N ALA A 10 -2.20 11.57 -3.14
CA ALA A 10 -2.88 11.26 -1.88
C ALA A 10 -2.99 9.76 -1.64
N ALA A 11 -2.77 9.34 -0.39
CA ALA A 11 -3.23 8.04 0.08
C ALA A 11 -4.73 8.16 0.43
N VAL A 12 -5.53 7.24 -0.08
CA VAL A 12 -7.00 7.25 0.05
C VAL A 12 -7.51 5.89 0.48
N TYR A 13 -8.71 5.85 1.03
CA TYR A 13 -9.37 4.59 1.36
C TYR A 13 -9.49 3.68 0.12
N PHE A 14 -9.53 2.37 0.33
CA PHE A 14 -9.53 1.40 -0.77
C PHE A 14 -10.69 1.62 -1.77
N ALA A 15 -11.82 2.15 -1.29
CA ALA A 15 -13.00 2.48 -2.09
C ALA A 15 -13.26 4.00 -2.18
N SER A 16 -13.86 4.43 -3.29
CA SER A 16 -14.25 5.83 -3.54
C SER A 16 -15.38 6.33 -2.63
N ASP A 17 -16.20 5.41 -2.15
CA ASP A 17 -17.33 5.63 -1.27
C ASP A 17 -17.49 4.43 -0.34
N PHE A 18 -17.95 4.69 0.87
CA PHE A 18 -18.00 3.71 1.95
C PHE A 18 -18.94 4.18 3.06
N PHE A 19 -19.32 3.25 3.93
CA PHE A 19 -20.01 3.55 5.17
C PHE A 19 -19.02 3.52 6.33
N LEU A 20 -19.09 4.52 7.20
CA LEU A 20 -18.38 4.55 8.47
C LEU A 20 -19.42 4.75 9.57
N SER A 21 -19.69 3.71 10.35
CA SER A 21 -20.75 3.67 11.37
C SER A 21 -22.10 4.13 10.82
N ASP A 22 -22.57 3.47 9.75
CA ASP A 22 -23.82 3.74 9.02
C ASP A 22 -23.93 5.12 8.34
N VAL A 23 -22.87 5.93 8.41
CA VAL A 23 -22.81 7.21 7.69
C VAL A 23 -22.14 7.00 6.34
N TYR A 24 -22.88 7.25 5.26
CA TYR A 24 -22.34 7.26 3.91
C TYR A 24 -21.31 8.38 3.72
N ARG A 25 -20.18 8.03 3.12
CA ARG A 25 -19.09 8.95 2.79
C ARG A 25 -18.62 8.67 1.37
N ALA A 26 -18.28 9.73 0.64
CA ALA A 26 -17.69 9.62 -0.68
C ALA A 26 -16.60 10.66 -0.87
N TYR A 27 -15.53 10.28 -1.56
CA TYR A 27 -14.50 11.21 -1.97
C TYR A 27 -14.97 12.06 -3.17
N PRO A 28 -14.49 13.31 -3.30
CA PRO A 28 -14.77 14.14 -4.47
C PRO A 28 -13.93 13.68 -5.69
N ALA A 29 -14.26 12.51 -6.24
CA ALA A 29 -13.48 11.81 -7.26
C ALA A 29 -13.16 12.68 -8.49
N GLY A 30 -14.12 13.49 -8.97
CA GLY A 30 -13.88 14.41 -10.08
C GLY A 30 -12.83 15.49 -9.77
N SER A 31 -12.75 15.97 -8.52
CA SER A 31 -11.70 16.90 -8.09
C SER A 31 -10.35 16.18 -8.00
N ILE A 32 -10.34 14.97 -7.44
CA ILE A 32 -9.15 14.12 -7.36
C ILE A 32 -8.56 13.86 -8.75
N ALA A 33 -9.39 13.43 -9.70
CA ALA A 33 -8.98 13.12 -11.07
C ALA A 33 -8.33 14.32 -11.78
N ARG A 34 -8.84 15.54 -11.56
CA ARG A 34 -8.32 16.77 -12.18
C ARG A 34 -7.04 17.30 -11.53
N ASN A 35 -6.89 17.15 -10.22
CA ASN A 35 -5.88 17.89 -9.47
C ASN A 35 -4.70 17.03 -8.98
N LEU A 36 -4.90 15.73 -8.75
CA LEU A 36 -3.83 14.84 -8.31
C LEU A 36 -3.14 14.21 -9.52
N ASP A 37 -1.84 14.00 -9.40
CA ASP A 37 -1.08 13.20 -10.36
C ASP A 37 -1.55 11.75 -10.31
N PHE A 38 -1.68 11.19 -9.09
CA PHE A 38 -2.27 9.88 -8.84
C PHE A 38 -2.73 9.74 -7.37
N ILE A 39 -3.57 8.73 -7.11
CA ILE A 39 -3.95 8.27 -5.78
C ILE A 39 -3.29 6.93 -5.48
N ASN A 40 -2.94 6.72 -4.22
CA ASN A 40 -2.57 5.43 -3.70
C ASN A 40 -3.75 4.88 -2.88
N ALA A 41 -4.43 3.86 -3.40
CA ALA A 41 -5.56 3.24 -2.72
C ALA A 41 -5.04 2.22 -1.71
N MET A 42 -5.30 2.46 -0.41
CA MET A 42 -4.85 1.63 0.70
C MET A 42 -5.56 0.27 0.71
N CYS A 43 -5.06 -0.70 -0.07
CA CYS A 43 -5.75 -1.97 -0.31
C CYS A 43 -5.43 -3.04 0.76
N TYR A 44 -5.61 -2.66 2.03
CA TYR A 44 -5.30 -3.44 3.21
C TYR A 44 -6.12 -2.97 4.42
N ASP A 45 -5.94 -3.62 5.58
CA ASP A 45 -6.69 -3.41 6.82
C ASP A 45 -8.21 -3.68 6.68
N TYR A 46 -8.59 -4.66 5.87
CA TYR A 46 -9.98 -5.13 5.75
C TYR A 46 -10.45 -5.92 6.96
N HIS A 47 -9.53 -6.63 7.61
CA HIS A 47 -9.74 -7.38 8.84
C HIS A 47 -8.60 -7.09 9.81
N GLY A 48 -8.85 -7.17 11.12
CA GLY A 48 -7.84 -6.90 12.13
C GLY A 48 -8.38 -6.99 13.55
N SER A 49 -7.65 -6.38 14.48
CA SER A 49 -7.90 -6.48 15.94
C SER A 49 -9.24 -5.90 16.41
N TRP A 50 -9.92 -5.08 15.61
CA TRP A 50 -11.26 -4.56 15.92
C TRP A 50 -12.37 -5.60 15.80
N ASN A 51 -12.11 -6.73 15.12
CA ASN A 51 -13.01 -7.88 15.12
C ASN A 51 -12.20 -9.19 15.16
N THR A 52 -12.16 -9.80 16.35
CA THR A 52 -11.38 -11.00 16.62
C THR A 52 -12.19 -12.29 16.60
N SER A 53 -13.49 -12.25 16.25
CA SER A 53 -14.34 -13.44 16.28
C SER A 53 -13.98 -14.47 15.21
N ALA A 54 -13.34 -14.03 14.12
CA ALA A 54 -12.89 -14.87 13.03
C ALA A 54 -11.58 -14.32 12.42
N THR A 55 -10.75 -15.22 11.89
CA THR A 55 -9.57 -14.84 11.08
C THR A 55 -10.00 -14.15 9.78
N GLY A 56 -9.14 -13.32 9.21
CA GLY A 56 -9.47 -12.61 7.98
C GLY A 56 -8.27 -12.26 7.13
N ALA A 57 -8.47 -12.27 5.81
CA ALA A 57 -7.49 -11.82 4.83
C ALA A 57 -7.46 -10.29 4.79
N HIS A 58 -6.61 -9.65 5.62
CA HIS A 58 -6.61 -8.19 5.78
C HIS A 58 -6.30 -7.40 4.50
N ALA A 59 -5.77 -8.05 3.47
CA ALA A 59 -5.42 -7.46 2.18
C ALA A 59 -6.07 -8.21 1.00
N ALA A 60 -7.21 -8.88 1.23
CA ALA A 60 -7.91 -9.68 0.24
C ALA A 60 -8.10 -8.95 -1.11
N PHE A 61 -7.63 -9.54 -2.21
CA PHE A 61 -7.90 -8.97 -3.53
C PHE A 61 -9.35 -9.20 -3.94
N TYR A 62 -9.87 -10.38 -3.65
CA TYR A 62 -11.28 -10.73 -3.80
C TYR A 62 -11.87 -11.08 -2.43
N ASP A 63 -13.15 -10.78 -2.24
CA ASP A 63 -13.92 -11.28 -1.10
C ASP A 63 -15.22 -11.86 -1.66
N PRO A 64 -15.45 -13.18 -1.55
CA PRO A 64 -16.68 -13.80 -2.06
C PRO A 64 -17.91 -13.47 -1.20
N THR A 65 -17.73 -12.92 -0.01
CA THR A 65 -18.80 -12.68 0.96
C THR A 65 -19.21 -11.21 1.09
N SER A 66 -18.39 -10.29 0.60
CA SER A 66 -18.64 -8.85 0.73
C SER A 66 -17.92 -8.01 -0.33
N ASN A 67 -18.11 -6.69 -0.27
CA ASN A 67 -17.39 -5.71 -1.11
C ASN A 67 -16.09 -5.19 -0.47
N VAL A 68 -15.66 -5.76 0.66
CA VAL A 68 -14.43 -5.36 1.36
C VAL A 68 -13.22 -6.06 0.73
N SER A 69 -12.88 -5.65 -0.49
CA SER A 69 -11.76 -6.22 -1.24
C SER A 69 -11.11 -5.21 -2.18
N SER A 70 -9.85 -5.47 -2.55
CA SER A 70 -9.08 -4.59 -3.43
C SER A 70 -9.69 -4.50 -4.82
N SER A 71 -10.19 -5.61 -5.38
CA SER A 71 -10.84 -5.63 -6.69
C SER A 71 -12.08 -4.72 -6.75
N TYR A 72 -12.92 -4.77 -5.71
CA TYR A 72 -14.09 -3.89 -5.59
C TYR A 72 -13.66 -2.44 -5.43
N GLY A 73 -12.76 -2.15 -4.49
CA GLY A 73 -12.31 -0.80 -4.18
C GLY A 73 -11.64 -0.10 -5.36
N LEU A 74 -10.66 -0.75 -5.99
CA LEU A 74 -9.97 -0.22 -7.18
C LEU A 74 -10.96 0.04 -8.33
N SER A 75 -11.92 -0.86 -8.54
CA SER A 75 -12.97 -0.67 -9.54
C SER A 75 -13.91 0.49 -9.17
N SER A 76 -14.18 0.72 -7.88
CA SER A 76 -15.02 1.84 -7.43
C SER A 76 -14.41 3.20 -7.79
N TRP A 77 -13.10 3.38 -7.60
CA TRP A 77 -12.37 4.58 -7.99
C TRP A 77 -12.47 4.87 -9.49
N VAL A 78 -12.37 3.82 -10.31
CA VAL A 78 -12.51 3.93 -11.77
C VAL A 78 -13.95 4.29 -12.14
N ARG A 79 -14.96 3.64 -11.53
CA ARG A 79 -16.38 3.97 -11.75
C ARG A 79 -16.72 5.40 -11.32
N ALA A 80 -16.06 5.91 -10.27
CA ALA A 80 -16.21 7.28 -9.80
C ALA A 80 -15.52 8.32 -10.71
N GLY A 81 -14.86 7.89 -11.79
CA GLY A 81 -14.29 8.75 -12.83
C GLY A 81 -12.80 9.08 -12.64
N VAL A 82 -12.09 8.41 -11.74
CA VAL A 82 -10.62 8.53 -11.66
C VAL A 82 -10.01 7.68 -12.80
N PRO A 83 -9.16 8.25 -13.67
CA PRO A 83 -8.51 7.48 -14.73
C PRO A 83 -7.72 6.31 -14.15
N ARG A 84 -7.78 5.12 -14.77
CA ARG A 84 -7.08 3.92 -14.30
C ARG A 84 -5.58 4.15 -14.11
N SER A 85 -4.96 4.91 -15.01
CA SER A 85 -3.54 5.31 -14.95
C SER A 85 -3.18 6.19 -13.75
N LYS A 86 -4.17 6.76 -13.05
CA LYS A 86 -3.99 7.55 -11.82
C LYS A 86 -4.33 6.77 -10.55
N VAL A 87 -4.74 5.51 -10.67
CA VAL A 87 -5.04 4.64 -9.52
C VAL A 87 -3.85 3.72 -9.29
N ILE A 88 -3.19 3.87 -8.13
CA ILE A 88 -2.07 3.03 -7.70
C ILE A 88 -2.58 2.10 -6.59
N MET A 89 -2.35 0.79 -6.74
CA MET A 89 -2.73 -0.20 -5.73
C MET A 89 -1.66 -0.28 -4.64
N GLU A 90 -2.00 0.07 -3.39
CA GLU A 90 -1.07 -0.14 -2.29
C GLU A 90 -1.14 -1.58 -1.75
N LEU A 91 0.02 -2.21 -1.53
CA LEU A 91 0.21 -3.56 -1.01
C LEU A 91 0.89 -3.49 0.37
N PRO A 92 0.40 -4.25 1.37
CA PRO A 92 1.00 -4.25 2.69
C PRO A 92 2.23 -5.15 2.76
N LEU A 93 3.26 -4.69 3.46
CA LEU A 93 4.43 -5.47 3.87
C LEU A 93 4.34 -5.83 5.35
N TYR A 94 3.14 -6.18 5.80
CA TYR A 94 2.86 -6.62 7.17
C TYR A 94 1.65 -7.55 7.13
N GLY A 95 1.44 -8.28 8.23
CA GLY A 95 0.30 -9.14 8.43
C GLY A 95 -0.52 -8.74 9.65
N LYS A 96 -1.74 -9.28 9.71
CA LYS A 96 -2.61 -9.23 10.89
C LYS A 96 -2.65 -10.61 11.54
N THR A 97 -2.75 -10.65 12.87
CA THR A 97 -2.64 -11.89 13.63
C THR A 97 -3.84 -12.16 14.51
N TRP A 98 -4.17 -13.44 14.64
CA TRP A 98 -5.28 -13.95 15.43
C TRP A 98 -4.84 -15.13 16.29
N LYS A 99 -5.59 -15.34 17.37
CA LYS A 99 -5.59 -16.57 18.17
C LYS A 99 -6.80 -17.41 17.79
N LEU A 100 -6.57 -18.51 17.09
CA LEU A 100 -7.58 -19.50 16.73
C LEU A 100 -8.26 -20.08 17.97
N LYS A 101 -9.57 -20.36 17.85
CA LYS A 101 -10.32 -21.11 18.85
C LYS A 101 -9.92 -22.59 18.85
N ASP A 102 -9.75 -23.15 17.67
CA ASP A 102 -9.34 -24.54 17.44
C ASP A 102 -8.23 -24.55 16.37
N PRO A 103 -7.02 -25.05 16.65
CA PRO A 103 -5.93 -25.09 15.67
C PRO A 103 -6.23 -25.95 14.44
N ASN A 104 -7.20 -26.88 14.52
CA ASN A 104 -7.61 -27.72 13.39
C ASN A 104 -8.53 -26.98 12.40
N ILE A 105 -9.14 -25.88 12.83
CA ILE A 105 -9.97 -25.01 12.00
C ILE A 105 -9.17 -23.73 11.76
N ASN A 106 -8.43 -23.67 10.65
CA ASN A 106 -7.40 -22.65 10.42
C ASN A 106 -7.48 -21.96 9.04
N GLY A 107 -8.61 -22.09 8.35
CA GLY A 107 -8.87 -21.34 7.12
C GLY A 107 -9.08 -19.84 7.34
N VAL A 108 -9.23 -19.09 6.26
CA VAL A 108 -9.77 -17.73 6.31
C VAL A 108 -11.22 -17.80 6.82
N GLY A 109 -11.59 -16.92 7.76
CA GLY A 109 -12.91 -16.96 8.42
C GLY A 109 -13.01 -17.99 9.55
N ALA A 110 -11.92 -18.67 9.92
CA ALA A 110 -11.90 -19.61 11.02
C ALA A 110 -12.22 -18.91 12.36
N PRO A 111 -12.98 -19.55 13.27
CA PRO A 111 -13.28 -18.97 14.58
C PRO A 111 -12.00 -18.63 15.36
N ALA A 112 -11.95 -17.40 15.86
CA ALA A 112 -10.85 -16.88 16.67
C ALA A 112 -11.39 -16.32 18.00
N VAL A 113 -10.51 -16.25 19.00
CA VAL A 113 -10.84 -15.84 20.37
C VAL A 113 -10.04 -14.64 20.84
N GLY A 114 -9.25 -14.05 19.95
CA GLY A 114 -8.43 -12.90 20.29
C GLY A 114 -7.39 -12.57 19.25
N VAL A 115 -6.62 -11.54 19.57
CA VAL A 115 -5.49 -11.09 18.78
C VAL A 115 -4.30 -12.05 18.96
N GLY A 116 -3.55 -12.28 17.88
CA GLY A 116 -2.33 -13.07 17.91
C GLY A 116 -1.11 -12.27 18.37
N PRO A 117 0.12 -12.76 18.12
CA PRO A 117 1.35 -12.06 18.45
C PRO A 117 1.53 -10.77 17.63
N GLY A 118 2.39 -9.88 18.12
CA GLY A 118 2.71 -8.60 17.48
C GLY A 118 2.02 -7.41 18.16
N ASP A 119 2.42 -6.21 17.77
CA ASP A 119 1.87 -4.97 18.35
C ASP A 119 0.43 -4.79 17.90
N VAL A 120 -0.52 -4.91 18.84
CA VAL A 120 -1.97 -4.88 18.59
C VAL A 120 -2.39 -5.80 17.41
N GLY A 121 -1.73 -6.96 17.30
CA GLY A 121 -2.03 -7.96 16.27
C GLY A 121 -1.39 -7.68 14.91
N ILE A 122 -0.30 -6.93 14.88
CA ILE A 122 0.44 -6.60 13.66
C ILE A 122 1.84 -7.19 13.76
N LEU A 123 2.24 -7.90 12.71
CA LEU A 123 3.63 -8.30 12.47
C LEU A 123 4.09 -7.73 11.14
N PHE A 124 5.24 -7.06 11.13
CA PHE A 124 5.90 -6.69 9.88
C PHE A 124 6.33 -7.94 9.11
N TYR A 125 6.47 -7.85 7.78
CA TYR A 125 6.74 -9.02 6.95
C TYR A 125 8.01 -9.78 7.39
N TYR A 126 9.09 -9.08 7.75
CA TYR A 126 10.28 -9.72 8.31
C TYR A 126 10.00 -10.51 9.62
N GLN A 127 9.06 -10.06 10.45
CA GLN A 127 8.64 -10.76 11.67
C GLN A 127 7.76 -11.97 11.35
N VAL A 128 6.91 -11.88 10.33
CA VAL A 128 6.14 -13.03 9.83
C VAL A 128 7.08 -14.13 9.32
N VAL A 129 8.10 -13.76 8.53
CA VAL A 129 9.10 -14.71 8.03
C VAL A 129 9.88 -15.35 9.17
N ALA A 130 10.32 -14.56 10.16
CA ALA A 130 10.99 -15.09 11.35
C ALA A 130 10.07 -16.03 12.16
N PHE A 131 8.82 -15.63 12.40
CA PHE A 131 7.83 -16.45 13.10
C PHE A 131 7.64 -17.79 12.38
N ASN A 132 7.46 -17.78 11.05
CA ASN A 132 7.22 -18.98 10.27
C ASN A 132 8.38 -19.96 10.36
N ARG A 133 9.62 -19.46 10.26
CA ARG A 133 10.83 -20.25 10.40
C ARG A 133 10.97 -20.82 11.81
N ASP A 134 10.83 -19.99 12.83
CA ASP A 134 11.15 -20.35 14.21
C ASP A 134 10.10 -21.30 14.83
N ASN A 135 8.87 -21.30 14.30
CA ASN A 135 7.76 -22.12 14.78
C ASN A 135 7.35 -23.25 13.83
N GLY A 136 8.05 -23.42 12.70
CA GLY A 136 7.68 -24.40 11.67
C GLY A 136 6.25 -24.20 11.14
N ALA A 137 5.83 -22.94 10.98
CA ALA A 137 4.47 -22.61 10.61
C ALA A 137 4.13 -23.12 9.20
N LYS A 138 2.90 -23.62 9.02
CA LYS A 138 2.42 -24.00 7.70
C LYS A 138 1.88 -22.77 6.98
N VAL A 139 2.43 -22.50 5.80
CA VAL A 139 1.99 -21.41 4.92
C VAL A 139 0.98 -21.94 3.91
N VAL A 140 -0.10 -21.20 3.70
CA VAL A 140 -1.18 -21.52 2.76
C VAL A 140 -1.46 -20.29 1.90
N PHE A 141 -1.52 -20.49 0.58
CA PHE A 141 -2.04 -19.50 -0.35
C PHE A 141 -3.53 -19.74 -0.57
N ASP A 142 -4.36 -18.82 -0.11
CA ASP A 142 -5.80 -18.85 -0.35
C ASP A 142 -6.13 -18.23 -1.71
N ARG A 143 -6.62 -19.07 -2.63
CA ARG A 143 -6.95 -18.65 -3.99
C ARG A 143 -8.23 -17.83 -4.05
N ALA A 144 -9.16 -18.02 -3.12
CA ALA A 144 -10.45 -17.34 -3.14
C ALA A 144 -10.28 -15.86 -2.82
N THR A 145 -9.39 -15.51 -1.89
CA THR A 145 -9.08 -14.12 -1.52
C THR A 145 -7.83 -13.57 -2.18
N VAL A 146 -6.99 -14.42 -2.80
CA VAL A 146 -5.65 -14.08 -3.32
C VAL A 146 -4.84 -13.44 -2.20
N SER A 147 -4.66 -14.19 -1.12
CA SER A 147 -3.83 -13.81 0.03
C SER A 147 -3.14 -15.02 0.61
N SER A 148 -2.07 -14.82 1.35
CA SER A 148 -1.40 -15.89 2.09
C SER A 148 -1.76 -15.82 3.58
N TYR A 149 -1.73 -16.96 4.24
CA TYR A 149 -1.73 -17.01 5.68
C TYR A 149 -0.81 -18.10 6.18
N SER A 150 -0.34 -17.97 7.40
CA SER A 150 0.42 -19.02 8.09
C SER A 150 -0.19 -19.33 9.44
N TYR A 151 0.03 -20.55 9.91
CA TYR A 151 -0.40 -20.94 11.25
C TYR A 151 0.57 -21.91 11.92
N ALA A 152 0.67 -21.78 13.25
CA ALA A 152 1.42 -22.67 14.13
C ALA A 152 0.69 -22.73 15.49
N GLY A 153 0.26 -23.94 15.89
CA GLY A 153 -0.64 -24.09 17.04
C GLY A 153 -1.90 -23.24 16.87
N THR A 154 -2.22 -22.42 17.86
CA THR A 154 -3.37 -21.50 17.81
C THR A 154 -3.06 -20.15 17.17
N THR A 155 -1.83 -19.89 16.73
CA THR A 155 -1.49 -18.62 16.09
C THR A 155 -1.80 -18.68 14.61
N TRP A 156 -2.49 -17.67 14.10
CA TRP A 156 -2.80 -17.49 12.69
C TRP A 156 -2.38 -16.09 12.24
N ILE A 157 -1.73 -15.98 11.08
CA ILE A 157 -1.20 -14.72 10.54
C ILE A 157 -1.62 -14.61 9.08
N GLY A 158 -2.41 -13.59 8.73
CA GLY A 158 -2.76 -13.28 7.33
C GLY A 158 -1.88 -12.16 6.79
N TYR A 159 -1.29 -12.35 5.61
CA TYR A 159 -0.31 -11.44 5.00
C TYR A 159 -0.17 -11.68 3.48
N ASP A 160 0.60 -10.83 2.79
CA ASP A 160 1.00 -11.05 1.40
C ASP A 160 2.40 -11.67 1.34
N ASP A 161 2.54 -12.83 0.69
CA ASP A 161 3.86 -13.42 0.40
C ASP A 161 4.46 -12.90 -0.93
N VAL A 162 5.75 -13.19 -1.12
CA VAL A 162 6.52 -12.78 -2.31
C VAL A 162 5.98 -13.46 -3.58
N THR A 163 5.95 -14.79 -3.58
CA THR A 163 5.81 -15.55 -4.83
C THR A 163 4.37 -15.64 -5.28
N SER A 164 3.44 -16.01 -4.40
CA SER A 164 2.06 -16.35 -4.75
C SER A 164 1.22 -15.09 -4.82
N THR A 165 1.19 -14.34 -3.72
CA THR A 165 0.25 -13.26 -3.51
C THR A 165 0.69 -11.98 -4.21
N THR A 166 1.92 -11.52 -3.98
CA THR A 166 2.43 -10.28 -4.60
C THR A 166 2.44 -10.38 -6.12
N THR A 167 2.98 -11.47 -6.68
CA THR A 167 3.01 -11.69 -8.13
C THR A 167 1.60 -11.66 -8.73
N THR A 168 0.66 -12.39 -8.11
CA THR A 168 -0.72 -12.46 -8.61
C THR A 168 -1.39 -11.09 -8.56
N LYS A 169 -1.27 -10.35 -7.45
CA LYS A 169 -1.88 -9.03 -7.31
C LYS A 169 -1.30 -8.01 -8.30
N ILE A 170 0.01 -8.02 -8.53
CA ILE A 170 0.65 -7.13 -9.51
C ILE A 170 0.15 -7.45 -10.93
N MET A 171 0.04 -8.72 -11.30
CA MET A 171 -0.54 -9.12 -12.59
C MET A 171 -2.00 -8.69 -12.71
N LEU A 172 -2.80 -8.81 -11.65
CA LEU A 172 -4.19 -8.36 -11.64
C LEU A 172 -4.30 -6.83 -11.78
N ALA A 173 -3.48 -6.07 -11.07
CA ALA A 173 -3.41 -4.61 -11.21
C ALA A 173 -3.05 -4.19 -12.64
N LYS A 174 -2.12 -4.89 -13.28
CA LYS A 174 -1.75 -4.69 -14.68
C LYS A 174 -2.91 -5.01 -15.63
N ASN A 175 -3.59 -6.14 -15.44
CA ASN A 175 -4.76 -6.52 -16.25
C ASN A 175 -5.93 -5.54 -16.07
N MET A 176 -6.02 -4.88 -14.91
CA MET A 176 -6.96 -3.79 -14.66
C MET A 176 -6.53 -2.45 -15.29
N GLY A 177 -5.34 -2.36 -15.87
CA GLY A 177 -4.80 -1.14 -16.47
C GLY A 177 -4.49 -0.03 -15.46
N LEU A 178 -4.18 -0.40 -14.21
CA LEU A 178 -3.86 0.55 -13.14
C LEU A 178 -2.52 1.24 -13.38
N GLY A 179 -2.33 2.43 -12.80
CA GLY A 179 -1.11 3.23 -12.95
C GLY A 179 0.14 2.63 -12.28
N GLY A 180 -0.05 1.60 -11.45
CA GLY A 180 1.04 0.89 -10.78
C GLY A 180 0.62 0.33 -9.43
N TYR A 181 1.62 0.06 -8.60
CA TYR A 181 1.48 -0.40 -7.23
C TYR A 181 2.50 0.27 -6.31
N PHE A 182 2.24 0.21 -5.01
CA PHE A 182 3.02 0.85 -3.95
C PHE A 182 3.13 -0.11 -2.76
N PHE A 183 4.25 -0.13 -2.04
CA PHE A 183 4.41 -0.99 -0.87
C PHE A 183 4.39 -0.21 0.46
N TRP A 184 3.49 -0.58 1.37
CA TRP A 184 3.39 -0.01 2.72
C TRP A 184 3.88 -0.99 3.80
N ALA A 185 5.01 -0.78 4.46
CA ALA A 185 6.07 0.16 4.10
C ALA A 185 7.34 -0.63 3.84
N LEU A 186 8.21 -0.08 2.98
CA LEU A 186 9.38 -0.78 2.48
C LEU A 186 10.33 -1.29 3.58
N SER A 187 10.39 -0.57 4.71
CA SER A 187 11.16 -0.97 5.91
C SER A 187 10.68 -2.27 6.57
N TYR A 188 9.51 -2.78 6.20
CA TYR A 188 8.94 -4.01 6.77
C TYR A 188 9.28 -5.26 5.94
N ASP A 189 9.83 -5.09 4.75
CA ASP A 189 10.31 -6.18 3.90
C ASP A 189 11.51 -6.90 4.56
N VAL A 190 11.81 -8.11 4.10
CA VAL A 190 13.05 -8.83 4.45
C VAL A 190 13.93 -8.90 3.22
N ASP A 191 15.14 -8.35 3.30
CA ASP A 191 16.11 -8.31 2.20
C ASP A 191 15.52 -7.87 0.85
N TRP A 192 14.51 -6.99 0.88
CA TRP A 192 13.79 -6.47 -0.29
C TRP A 192 13.11 -7.56 -1.13
N GLN A 193 12.82 -8.74 -0.58
CA GLN A 193 12.31 -9.88 -1.35
C GLN A 193 11.01 -9.56 -2.09
N ILE A 194 10.01 -8.98 -1.41
CA ILE A 194 8.72 -8.64 -2.04
C ILE A 194 8.94 -7.51 -3.07
N SER A 195 9.77 -6.54 -2.70
CA SER A 195 9.99 -5.34 -3.50
C SER A 195 10.78 -5.61 -4.78
N ILE A 196 11.78 -6.50 -4.73
CA ILE A 196 12.54 -6.96 -5.90
C ILE A 196 11.66 -7.81 -6.81
N GLN A 197 10.83 -8.69 -6.26
CA GLN A 197 9.87 -9.47 -7.05
C GLN A 197 8.93 -8.54 -7.82
N GLY A 198 8.41 -7.50 -7.16
CA GLY A 198 7.62 -6.49 -7.83
C GLY A 198 8.39 -5.81 -8.96
N LEU A 199 9.62 -5.35 -8.71
CA LEU A 199 10.46 -4.70 -9.72
C LEU A 199 10.72 -5.60 -10.95
N GLY A 200 11.01 -6.88 -10.73
CA GLY A 200 11.24 -7.84 -11.81
C GLY A 200 10.03 -7.97 -12.73
N LEU A 201 8.82 -8.02 -12.16
CA LEU A 201 7.56 -8.09 -12.92
C LEU A 201 7.26 -6.83 -13.74
N ALA A 202 7.77 -5.68 -13.32
CA ALA A 202 7.71 -4.46 -14.12
C ALA A 202 8.69 -4.51 -15.30
N ALA A 203 9.89 -5.08 -15.12
CA ALA A 203 10.97 -5.03 -16.11
C ALA A 203 10.82 -6.01 -17.29
N ILE A 204 10.16 -7.16 -17.11
CA ILE A 204 10.13 -8.28 -18.07
C ILE A 204 9.45 -8.02 -19.42
N ASP A 205 8.71 -6.92 -19.60
CA ASP A 205 7.75 -6.84 -20.71
C ASP A 205 8.05 -5.86 -21.84
N GLY A 206 9.13 -5.06 -21.83
CA GLY A 206 9.56 -4.23 -22.98
C GLY A 206 8.52 -3.25 -23.58
N ALA A 207 7.30 -3.19 -23.03
CA ALA A 207 6.12 -2.50 -23.55
C ALA A 207 5.63 -1.39 -22.61
N MET A 208 6.52 -0.89 -21.74
CA MET A 208 6.21 0.21 -20.82
C MET A 208 6.38 1.56 -21.51
N SER A 209 5.57 1.83 -22.54
CA SER A 209 5.41 3.17 -23.14
C SER A 209 4.43 4.06 -22.37
N GLY A 210 3.82 3.54 -21.30
CA GLY A 210 2.99 4.28 -20.34
C GLY A 210 3.74 4.57 -19.04
N GLN A 211 3.49 5.74 -18.45
CA GLN A 211 4.04 6.20 -17.17
C GLN A 211 3.58 5.31 -15.99
N TYR A 212 4.17 4.13 -15.83
CA TYR A 212 3.98 3.32 -14.62
C TYR A 212 5.06 3.71 -13.61
N SER A 213 4.66 4.25 -12.46
CA SER A 213 5.59 4.70 -11.42
C SER A 213 5.62 3.67 -10.29
N LEU A 214 6.73 2.93 -10.19
CA LEU A 214 7.09 2.25 -8.95
C LEU A 214 7.56 3.31 -7.96
N ALA A 215 7.02 3.34 -6.74
CA ALA A 215 7.52 4.20 -5.67
C ALA A 215 8.14 3.34 -4.56
N LEU A 216 9.47 3.33 -4.48
CA LEU A 216 10.23 2.69 -3.40
C LEU A 216 10.78 3.78 -2.46
N PHE A 217 10.71 3.55 -1.14
CA PHE A 217 11.14 4.50 -0.10
C PHE A 217 12.44 4.08 0.60
N TYR A 218 13.42 4.97 0.64
CA TYR A 218 14.62 4.81 1.46
C TYR A 218 14.63 5.79 2.63
N GLY A 219 15.07 5.36 3.82
CA GLY A 219 15.57 6.28 4.85
C GLY A 219 15.55 5.79 6.31
N PRO A 220 16.71 5.70 6.99
CA PRO A 220 16.77 5.61 8.44
C PRO A 220 16.53 6.98 9.12
N MET A 221 16.04 6.92 10.35
CA MET A 221 15.67 8.06 11.20
C MET A 221 16.91 8.92 11.56
N ARG A 222 17.00 10.21 11.15
CA ARG A 222 17.97 11.17 11.72
C ARG A 222 17.57 12.66 11.62
N ILE A 223 17.53 13.27 12.81
CA ILE A 223 17.65 14.68 13.29
C ILE A 223 17.10 15.82 12.40
N LYS A 224 16.10 16.51 12.97
CA LYS A 224 15.43 17.72 12.49
C LYS A 224 16.42 18.81 12.04
N LYS A 225 16.39 19.18 10.76
CA LYS A 225 17.06 20.39 10.24
C LYS A 225 16.02 21.29 9.55
N LYS A 226 15.99 22.57 9.95
CA LYS A 226 15.00 23.54 9.46
C LYS A 226 15.45 24.09 8.09
N LEU A 227 14.75 23.72 7.01
CA LEU A 227 15.20 23.99 5.63
C LEU A 227 14.61 25.25 4.96
N ALA A 228 13.50 25.83 5.42
CA ALA A 228 13.00 27.12 4.92
C ALA A 228 11.90 27.76 5.81
N LYS A 229 11.76 29.08 5.72
CA LYS A 229 10.65 29.87 6.31
C LYS A 229 9.54 30.04 5.26
N LYS A 230 8.28 29.86 5.68
CA LYS A 230 7.06 29.97 4.84
C LYS A 230 7.06 31.25 3.99
N MET A 231 7.12 31.12 2.66
CA MET A 231 6.79 32.21 1.73
C MET A 231 5.27 32.25 1.48
N ARG A 232 4.71 33.44 1.26
CA ARG A 232 3.28 33.64 0.97
C ARG A 232 2.86 32.85 -0.27
N GLN A 233 1.91 31.92 -0.08
CA GLN A 233 1.28 31.14 -1.13
C GLN A 233 0.27 32.04 -1.87
N ASN A 234 0.58 32.47 -3.10
CA ASN A 234 -0.28 33.35 -3.92
C ASN A 234 -1.34 32.60 -4.75
N ARG A 235 -1.65 31.34 -4.43
CA ARG A 235 -2.68 30.56 -5.15
C ARG A 235 -3.94 30.43 -4.28
N PRO A 236 -5.14 30.66 -4.83
CA PRO A 236 -6.38 30.43 -4.10
C PRO A 236 -6.47 28.96 -3.67
N ILE A 237 -6.64 28.74 -2.37
CA ILE A 237 -6.85 27.40 -1.82
C ILE A 237 -8.33 27.04 -2.03
N PRO A 238 -8.65 25.89 -2.66
CA PRO A 238 -10.02 25.39 -2.74
C PRO A 238 -10.72 25.36 -1.38
N HIS A 239 -11.98 25.75 -1.33
CA HIS A 239 -12.71 26.00 -0.07
C HIS A 239 -12.74 24.80 0.89
N TRP A 240 -12.67 23.58 0.37
CA TRP A 240 -12.64 22.33 1.15
C TRP A 240 -11.31 22.09 1.88
N ILE A 241 -10.20 22.70 1.45
CA ILE A 241 -8.92 22.69 2.17
C ILE A 241 -8.91 23.74 3.30
N ARG A 242 -9.71 24.81 3.15
CA ARG A 242 -9.80 25.92 4.12
C ARG A 242 -10.43 25.51 5.45
N MET A 243 -11.26 24.46 5.45
CA MET A 243 -12.01 24.01 6.62
C MET A 243 -11.16 23.35 7.74
N ARG A 244 -9.83 23.28 7.62
CA ARG A 244 -8.98 22.61 8.62
C ARG A 244 -7.76 23.39 9.12
N THR A 245 -7.53 24.63 8.71
CA THR A 245 -6.23 25.29 8.98
C THR A 245 -6.31 26.53 9.87
N ASP A 246 -6.71 26.34 11.12
CA ASP A 246 -6.26 27.22 12.22
C ASP A 246 -5.05 26.62 12.98
N ASN A 247 -4.57 25.45 12.55
CA ASN A 247 -3.38 24.85 13.13
C ASN A 247 -2.11 25.23 12.37
N THR A 248 -1.15 25.77 13.12
CA THR A 248 0.24 25.98 12.71
C THR A 248 0.81 24.69 12.13
N ILE A 249 1.04 24.63 10.82
CA ILE A 249 1.68 23.48 10.16
C ILE A 249 3.14 23.41 10.64
N ARG A 250 3.42 22.50 11.59
CA ARG A 250 4.79 22.09 11.94
C ARG A 250 5.18 20.98 10.97
N PHE A 251 6.19 21.24 10.16
CA PHE A 251 6.75 20.31 9.18
C PHE A 251 7.77 19.41 9.88
N ASP A 252 7.59 18.08 9.81
CA ASP A 252 8.71 17.15 9.95
C ASP A 252 9.12 16.76 8.54
N SER A 253 10.27 17.26 8.09
CA SER A 253 10.79 16.93 6.77
C SER A 253 11.38 15.52 6.82
N MET A 254 10.60 14.49 6.51
CA MET A 254 11.21 13.27 5.97
C MET A 254 11.68 13.60 4.55
N LEU A 255 13.00 13.69 4.38
CA LEU A 255 13.63 13.59 3.07
C LEU A 255 13.41 12.15 2.58
N ALA A 256 12.27 11.89 1.94
CA ALA A 256 12.06 10.68 1.17
C ALA A 256 12.67 10.90 -0.22
N GLN A 257 13.74 10.17 -0.53
CA GLN A 257 14.17 10.02 -1.92
C GLN A 257 13.19 9.08 -2.61
N PHE A 258 12.49 9.60 -3.63
CA PHE A 258 11.64 8.81 -4.50
C PHE A 258 12.50 8.20 -5.60
N LEU A 259 12.54 6.87 -5.69
CA LEU A 259 12.95 6.23 -6.93
C LEU A 259 11.69 6.03 -7.77
N ILE A 260 11.38 6.98 -8.65
CA ILE A 260 10.43 6.77 -9.75
C ILE A 260 11.24 6.20 -10.90
N ILE A 261 11.13 4.90 -11.15
CA ILE A 261 11.72 4.28 -12.34
C ILE A 261 10.79 4.58 -13.51
N SER A 262 11.16 5.59 -14.31
CA SER A 262 10.51 5.89 -15.59
C SER A 262 11.31 5.21 -16.70
N SER A 263 10.65 4.47 -17.58
CA SER A 263 11.21 3.60 -18.63
C SER A 263 11.93 4.31 -19.78
N SER A 264 12.43 5.53 -19.61
CA SER A 264 13.11 6.26 -20.68
C SER A 264 14.61 5.97 -20.79
N ALA A 265 15.12 4.87 -20.22
CA ALA A 265 16.52 4.49 -20.35
C ALA A 265 16.61 3.00 -20.72
N ASP A 266 17.26 2.73 -21.85
CA ASP A 266 17.49 1.40 -22.41
C ASP A 266 18.13 0.46 -21.38
N PHE A 267 17.47 -0.66 -21.07
CA PHE A 267 18.02 -1.73 -20.23
C PHE A 267 18.76 -2.75 -21.11
N LEU A 268 20.09 -2.72 -21.07
CA LEU A 268 20.94 -3.84 -21.47
C LEU A 268 21.18 -4.73 -20.24
N VAL A 269 20.50 -5.88 -20.18
CA VAL A 269 20.74 -6.91 -19.17
C VAL A 269 21.82 -7.86 -19.71
N LEU A 270 23.01 -7.84 -19.11
CA LEU A 270 24.01 -8.90 -19.29
C LEU A 270 24.01 -9.82 -18.06
N PRO A 271 24.08 -11.15 -18.22
CA PRO A 271 24.05 -12.07 -17.09
C PRO A 271 25.40 -12.07 -16.37
N GLY A 272 25.39 -11.84 -15.05
CA GLY A 272 26.50 -12.22 -14.17
C GLY A 272 27.30 -11.10 -13.48
N LEU A 273 26.83 -9.85 -13.44
CA LEU A 273 27.51 -8.80 -12.66
C LEU A 273 26.58 -8.11 -11.66
N ASN A 274 27.08 -7.92 -10.44
CA ASN A 274 26.51 -7.10 -9.38
C ASN A 274 25.92 -5.80 -9.93
N LEU A 275 24.69 -5.49 -9.47
CA LEU A 275 23.88 -4.33 -9.82
C LEU A 275 24.72 -3.04 -9.88
N LEU A 276 25.18 -2.67 -11.08
CA LEU A 276 25.72 -1.35 -11.38
C LEU A 276 24.55 -0.50 -11.89
N LEU A 277 23.90 0.19 -10.95
CA LEU A 277 22.92 1.24 -11.23
C LEU A 277 23.61 2.35 -12.02
N SER A 278 23.46 2.34 -13.35
CA SER A 278 23.84 3.45 -14.21
C SER A 278 22.90 4.63 -13.91
N THR A 279 23.51 5.75 -13.53
CA THR A 279 22.87 6.92 -12.95
C THR A 279 22.14 7.77 -14.01
N ALA A 280 20.82 7.77 -13.95
CA ALA A 280 19.99 8.89 -14.36
C ALA A 280 19.02 9.23 -13.21
N PHE A 281 19.52 9.93 -12.20
CA PHE A 281 18.71 10.43 -11.09
C PHE A 281 17.84 11.60 -11.57
N ALA A 282 16.53 11.37 -11.73
CA ALA A 282 15.56 12.45 -11.77
C ALA A 282 14.97 12.62 -10.36
N GLU A 283 15.55 13.51 -9.56
CA GLU A 283 14.99 13.90 -8.26
C GLU A 283 13.62 14.57 -8.47
N ARG A 284 12.53 13.82 -8.36
CA ARG A 284 11.18 14.37 -8.24
C ARG A 284 10.75 14.29 -6.79
N PHE A 285 10.64 15.43 -6.14
CA PHE A 285 10.04 15.55 -4.83
C PHE A 285 8.50 15.39 -4.98
N CYS A 286 7.92 14.46 -4.24
CA CYS A 286 6.47 14.24 -4.17
C CYS A 286 5.98 14.56 -2.76
N ILE A 287 4.87 15.32 -2.68
CA ILE A 287 4.18 15.57 -1.42
C ILE A 287 3.02 14.59 -1.35
N ILE A 288 3.11 13.63 -0.43
CA ILE A 288 2.02 12.68 -0.17
C ILE A 288 1.16 13.26 0.94
N PHE A 289 -0.10 13.55 0.63
CA PHE A 289 -1.09 13.83 1.65
C PHE A 289 -1.72 12.51 2.08
N ARG A 290 -1.54 12.12 3.33
CA ARG A 290 -2.36 11.09 3.94
C ARG A 290 -3.67 11.75 4.36
N ILE A 291 -4.76 11.45 3.63
CA ILE A 291 -6.10 11.89 4.04
C ILE A 291 -6.65 10.79 4.94
N ASP A 292 -6.16 10.80 6.18
CA ASP A 292 -6.73 9.95 7.22
C ASP A 292 -8.11 10.49 7.61
N PHE A 293 -9.14 9.71 7.29
CA PHE A 293 -10.30 9.66 8.17
C PHE A 293 -9.85 8.82 9.37
N TYR A 294 -9.31 9.48 10.39
CA TYR A 294 -9.00 8.81 11.64
C TYR A 294 -10.25 8.09 12.14
N LEU A 295 -10.18 6.76 12.21
CA LEU A 295 -10.85 5.95 13.21
C LEU A 295 -10.20 6.31 14.56
N ALA A 296 -10.53 7.49 15.07
CA ALA A 296 -10.24 7.88 16.43
C ALA A 296 -11.53 8.39 17.03
N GLU A 297 -11.89 7.80 18.18
CA GLU A 297 -13.01 8.13 19.06
C GLU A 297 -14.38 7.54 18.67
N MET A 298 -14.62 6.31 19.13
CA MET A 298 -15.82 6.02 19.92
C MET A 298 -15.37 5.26 21.18
N VAL A 299 -15.81 5.79 22.32
CA VAL A 299 -15.50 5.42 23.72
C VAL A 299 -15.77 3.96 24.01
#